data_AF-A0A5C7KBF3-F1
#
_entry.id   AF-A0A5C7KBF3-F1
#
_cell.length_a   1.000
_cell.length_b   1.000
_cell.length_c   1.000
_cell.angle_alpha   90.00
_cell.angle_beta   90.00
_cell.angle_gamma   90.00
#
_symmetry.space_group_name_H-M   'P 1'
#
loop_
_entity.id
_entity.type
_entity.pdbx_description
1 polymer ?
#
loop_
_entity_poly.entity_id
_entity_poly.type
_entity_poly.pdbx_seq_one_letter_code
_entity_poly.pdbx_strand_id
1 'polypeptide(L)'
;FEAPEFAALVLSFTAALYALPSDVSLVSLDEFLRRRLRRFAREVKAMADACTGHPEAHHRLRIAFKRLRYALEFAAPLLPAGKVRRYGVATAEMQALLGAMNDLAVAEALVAELRQRRTNDLVHGWLAGQAVLLHNLLPAVLDGFLEARPPWKG
;
A
#
# COMPACT_ATOMS: atom_id res chain seq x y z
N PHE A 1 -26.52 -4.03 18.68
CA PHE A 1 -25.16 -4.21 18.12
C PHE A 1 -24.47 -5.33 18.87
N GLU A 2 -24.83 -6.57 18.57
CA GLU A 2 -24.03 -7.73 18.98
C GLU A 2 -23.88 -8.54 17.70
N ALA A 3 -22.66 -8.64 17.20
CA ALA A 3 -22.32 -9.52 16.11
C ALA A 3 -21.58 -10.72 16.75
N PRO A 4 -22.29 -11.79 17.14
CA PRO A 4 -21.71 -12.90 17.89
C PRO A 4 -20.54 -13.54 17.15
N GLU A 5 -20.59 -13.53 15.82
CA GLU A 5 -19.52 -13.99 14.94
C GLU A 5 -18.25 -13.15 15.07
N PHE A 6 -18.35 -11.83 15.21
CA PHE A 6 -17.19 -10.96 15.43
C PHE A 6 -16.56 -11.22 16.80
N ALA A 7 -17.37 -11.36 17.84
CA ALA A 7 -16.88 -11.71 19.18
C ALA A 7 -16.18 -13.09 19.18
N ALA A 8 -16.77 -14.09 18.52
CA ALA A 8 -16.17 -15.41 18.36
C ALA A 8 -14.85 -15.36 17.57
N LEU A 9 -14.77 -14.54 16.52
CA LEU A 9 -13.54 -14.33 15.75
C LEU A 9 -12.43 -13.73 16.60
N VAL A 10 -12.73 -12.67 17.37
CA VAL A 10 -11.74 -12.02 18.25
C VAL A 10 -11.27 -12.97 19.35
N LEU A 11 -12.18 -13.72 19.97
CA LEU A 11 -11.84 -14.69 21.01
C LEU A 11 -10.99 -15.84 20.46
N SER A 12 -11.36 -16.42 19.31
CA SER A 12 -10.61 -17.51 18.68
C SER A 12 -9.23 -17.07 18.20
N PHE A 13 -9.11 -15.88 17.60
CA PHE A 13 -7.83 -15.29 17.23
C PHE A 13 -6.94 -15.06 18.45
N THR A 14 -7.49 -14.49 19.53
CA THR A 14 -6.74 -14.26 20.77
C THR A 14 -6.28 -15.57 21.40
N ALA A 15 -7.17 -16.56 21.51
CA ALA A 15 -6.82 -17.89 22.00
C ALA A 15 -5.71 -18.54 21.15
N ALA A 16 -5.78 -18.42 19.82
CA ALA A 16 -4.74 -18.92 18.93
C ALA A 16 -3.39 -18.21 19.14
N LEU A 17 -3.38 -16.90 19.40
CA LEU A 17 -2.15 -16.17 19.73
C LEU A 17 -1.51 -16.67 21.02
N TYR A 18 -2.30 -16.92 22.08
CA TYR A 18 -1.79 -17.46 23.34
C TYR A 18 -1.32 -18.92 23.22
N ALA A 19 -1.87 -19.68 22.28
CA ALA A 19 -1.46 -21.04 21.99
C ALA A 19 -0.19 -21.14 21.12
N LEU A 20 0.35 -20.02 20.64
CA LEU A 20 1.60 -20.04 19.89
C LEU A 20 2.76 -20.55 20.76
N PRO A 21 3.64 -21.40 20.22
CA PRO A 21 4.81 -21.87 20.95
C PRO A 21 5.69 -20.67 21.34
N SER A 22 6.09 -20.61 22.61
CA SER A 22 6.97 -19.56 23.15
C SER A 22 8.46 -19.84 22.92
N ASP A 23 8.79 -21.04 22.44
CA ASP A 23 10.15 -21.58 22.23
C ASP A 23 10.61 -21.51 20.76
N VAL A 24 10.13 -20.53 20.00
CA VAL A 24 10.56 -20.32 18.62
C VAL A 24 11.94 -19.67 18.58
N SER A 25 12.95 -20.44 18.14
CA SER A 25 14.28 -19.91 17.82
C SER A 25 14.21 -19.04 16.56
N LEU A 26 14.01 -17.73 16.75
CA LEU A 26 14.12 -16.77 15.67
C LEU A 26 15.57 -16.38 15.45
N VAL A 27 15.98 -16.33 14.19
CA VAL A 27 17.25 -15.76 13.72
C VAL A 27 17.21 -14.24 13.93
N SER A 28 17.17 -13.76 15.18
CA SER A 28 16.94 -12.37 15.62
C SER A 28 15.71 -11.64 15.02
N LEU A 29 15.04 -10.83 15.84
CA LEU A 29 13.92 -9.99 15.35
C LEU A 29 14.37 -9.00 14.26
N ASP A 30 15.57 -8.43 14.40
CA ASP A 30 16.14 -7.48 13.43
C ASP A 30 16.32 -8.12 12.04
N GLU A 31 16.97 -9.28 11.97
CA GLU A 31 17.20 -9.95 10.70
C GLU A 31 15.88 -10.41 10.05
N PHE A 32 14.95 -10.95 10.84
CA PHE A 32 13.61 -11.30 10.35
C PHE A 32 12.92 -10.09 9.68
N LEU A 33 12.92 -8.93 10.34
CA LEU A 33 12.29 -7.72 9.82
C LEU A 33 13.01 -7.19 8.58
N ARG A 34 14.34 -7.17 8.56
CA ARG A 34 15.12 -6.78 7.38
C ARG A 34 14.83 -7.68 6.18
N ARG A 35 14.75 -9.00 6.39
CA ARG A 35 14.37 -9.96 5.34
C ARG A 35 12.97 -9.67 4.82
N ARG A 36 12.01 -9.41 5.70
CA ARG A 36 10.61 -9.11 5.35
C ARG A 36 10.48 -7.80 4.57
N LEU A 37 11.14 -6.73 5.01
CA LEU A 37 11.17 -5.44 4.33
C LEU A 37 11.80 -5.53 2.93
N ARG A 38 12.93 -6.26 2.79
CA ARG A 38 13.54 -6.52 1.48
C ARG A 38 12.60 -7.26 0.54
N ARG A 39 11.86 -8.26 1.04
CA ARG A 39 10.86 -8.98 0.24
C ARG A 39 9.77 -8.04 -0.25
N PHE A 40 9.17 -7.24 0.63
CA PHE A 40 8.11 -6.32 0.23
C PHE A 40 8.60 -5.22 -0.72
N ALA A 41 9.82 -4.70 -0.53
CA ALA A 41 10.38 -3.74 -1.47
C ALA A 41 10.61 -4.34 -2.88
N ARG A 42 11.05 -5.60 -2.97
CA ARG A 42 11.15 -6.32 -4.25
C ARG A 42 9.78 -6.56 -4.88
N GLU A 43 8.78 -6.87 -4.06
CA GLU A 43 7.40 -7.04 -4.53
C GLU A 43 6.85 -5.74 -5.12
N VAL A 44 7.06 -4.60 -4.43
CA VAL A 44 6.70 -3.27 -4.95
C VAL A 44 7.40 -3.01 -6.28
N LYS A 45 8.73 -3.25 -6.35
CA LYS A 45 9.47 -3.08 -7.60
C LYS A 45 8.93 -3.97 -8.73
N ALA A 46 8.67 -5.25 -8.47
CA ALA A 46 8.12 -6.15 -9.48
C ALA A 46 6.73 -5.72 -9.96
N MET A 47 5.87 -5.22 -9.07
CA MET A 47 4.56 -4.68 -9.45
C MET A 47 4.67 -3.38 -10.22
N ALA A 48 5.66 -2.55 -9.90
CA ALA A 48 5.97 -1.31 -10.60
C ALA A 48 6.49 -1.58 -12.03
N ASP A 49 7.44 -2.53 -12.18
CA ASP A 49 7.96 -2.94 -13.49
C ASP A 49 6.85 -3.56 -14.37
N ALA A 50 5.87 -4.23 -13.77
CA ALA A 50 4.71 -4.80 -14.44
C ALA A 50 3.54 -3.81 -14.61
N CYS A 51 3.70 -2.54 -14.24
CA CYS A 51 2.64 -1.54 -14.22
C CYS A 51 2.43 -0.95 -15.62
N THR A 52 1.56 -1.58 -16.43
CA THR A 52 1.33 -1.21 -17.83
C THR A 52 0.15 -0.24 -18.03
N GLY A 53 -0.09 0.65 -17.07
CA GLY A 53 -1.16 1.66 -17.15
C GLY A 53 -2.60 1.14 -16.98
N HIS A 54 -2.79 -0.16 -16.73
CA HIS A 54 -4.10 -0.76 -16.51
C HIS A 54 -4.55 -0.58 -15.04
N PRO A 55 -5.85 -0.32 -14.76
CA PRO A 55 -6.35 -0.12 -13.39
C PRO A 55 -5.99 -1.25 -12.41
N GLU A 56 -6.03 -2.49 -12.87
CA GLU A 56 -5.68 -3.65 -12.05
C GLU A 56 -4.19 -3.71 -11.69
N ALA A 57 -3.32 -3.25 -12.59
CA ALA A 57 -1.89 -3.14 -12.30
C ALA A 57 -1.62 -2.09 -11.21
N HIS A 58 -2.28 -0.92 -11.29
CA HIS A 58 -2.24 0.12 -10.25
C HIS A 58 -2.74 -0.40 -8.90
N HIS A 59 -3.82 -1.18 -8.91
CA HIS A 59 -4.37 -1.78 -7.70
C HIS A 59 -3.39 -2.75 -7.02
N ARG A 60 -2.76 -3.64 -7.80
CA ARG A 60 -1.74 -4.58 -7.29
C ARG A 60 -0.52 -3.85 -6.73
N LEU A 61 -0.04 -2.82 -7.43
CA LEU A 61 1.04 -1.95 -6.95
C LEU A 61 0.67 -1.32 -5.60
N ARG A 62 -0.56 -0.81 -5.46
CA ARG A 62 -1.06 -0.24 -4.20
C ARG A 62 -1.10 -1.24 -3.06
N ILE A 63 -1.56 -2.47 -3.30
CA ILE A 63 -1.56 -3.51 -2.27
C ILE A 63 -0.12 -3.81 -1.83
N ALA A 64 0.79 -4.06 -2.76
CA ALA A 64 2.20 -4.33 -2.46
C ALA A 64 2.82 -3.17 -1.66
N PHE A 65 2.54 -1.93 -2.07
CA PHE A 65 3.03 -0.73 -1.41
C PHE A 65 2.51 -0.59 0.02
N LYS A 66 1.21 -0.82 0.26
CA LYS A 66 0.63 -0.83 1.61
C LYS A 66 1.30 -1.86 2.52
N ARG A 67 1.57 -3.06 2.01
CA ARG A 67 2.27 -4.11 2.78
C ARG A 67 3.67 -3.66 3.20
N LEU A 68 4.41 -3.01 2.30
CA LEU A 68 5.71 -2.43 2.63
C LEU A 68 5.59 -1.32 3.69
N ARG A 69 4.64 -0.39 3.53
CA ARG A 69 4.43 0.70 4.50
C ARG A 69 4.11 0.17 5.89
N TYR A 70 3.16 -0.76 6.02
CA TYR A 70 2.79 -1.32 7.31
C TYR A 70 3.95 -2.08 7.96
N ALA A 71 4.75 -2.81 7.17
CA ALA A 71 5.95 -3.45 7.67
C ALA A 71 7.00 -2.44 8.15
N LEU A 72 7.13 -1.30 7.45
CA LEU A 72 8.02 -0.22 7.85
C LEU A 72 7.55 0.45 9.14
N GLU A 73 6.26 0.71 9.29
CA GLU A 73 5.68 1.27 10.52
C GLU A 73 5.91 0.36 11.71
N PHE A 74 5.69 -0.95 11.53
CA PHE A 74 5.97 -1.96 12.56
C PHE A 74 7.46 -2.00 12.94
N ALA A 75 8.35 -1.93 11.94
CA ALA A 75 9.79 -2.00 12.15
C ALA A 75 10.44 -0.66 12.55
N ALA A 76 9.71 0.46 12.47
CA ALA A 76 10.26 1.80 12.67
C ALA A 76 11.03 1.97 14.00
N PRO A 77 10.57 1.43 15.15
CA PRO A 77 11.30 1.52 16.42
C PRO A 77 12.67 0.82 16.42
N LEU A 78 12.89 -0.13 15.50
CA LEU A 78 14.11 -0.94 15.39
C LEU A 78 15.06 -0.43 14.30
N LEU A 79 14.70 0.65 13.60
CA LEU A 79 15.46 1.22 12.50
C LEU A 79 16.01 2.61 12.86
N PRO A 80 17.11 3.06 12.22
CA PRO A 80 17.63 4.40 12.47
C PRO A 80 16.60 5.48 12.11
N ALA A 81 16.13 6.24 13.11
CA ALA A 81 15.04 7.21 12.96
C ALA A 81 15.28 8.23 11.83
N GLY A 82 16.53 8.67 11.63
CA GLY A 82 16.90 9.57 10.53
C GLY A 82 16.70 8.95 9.14
N LYS A 83 17.03 7.65 8.97
CA LYS A 83 16.80 6.93 7.72
C LYS A 83 15.31 6.70 7.48
N VAL A 84 14.55 6.35 8.53
CA VAL A 84 13.09 6.17 8.45
C VAL A 84 12.41 7.47 8.04
N ARG A 85 12.76 8.61 8.66
CA ARG A 85 12.19 9.91 8.30
C ARG A 85 12.45 10.28 6.84
N ARG A 86 13.70 10.10 6.36
CA ARG A 86 14.06 10.39 4.96
C ARG A 86 13.30 9.51 3.97
N TYR A 87 13.17 8.22 4.26
CA TYR A 87 12.42 7.29 3.42
C TYR A 87 10.90 7.52 3.49
N GLY A 88 10.42 8.03 4.63
CA GLY A 88 9.03 8.39 4.85
C GLY A 88 8.52 9.46 3.89
N VAL A 89 9.37 10.39 3.44
CA VAL A 89 9.01 11.41 2.44
C VAL A 89 8.59 10.77 1.12
N ALA A 90 9.46 9.92 0.55
CA ALA A 90 9.17 9.22 -0.70
C ALA A 90 7.98 8.25 -0.56
N THR A 91 7.82 7.65 0.62
CA THR A 91 6.65 6.80 0.92
C THR A 91 5.35 7.63 0.99
N ALA A 92 5.39 8.84 1.53
CA ALA A 92 4.23 9.72 1.62
C ALA A 92 3.78 10.19 0.23
N GLU A 93 4.72 10.56 -0.65
CA GLU A 93 4.43 10.96 -2.03
C GLU A 93 3.78 9.83 -2.83
N MET A 94 4.38 8.63 -2.79
CA MET A 94 3.82 7.45 -3.44
C MET A 94 2.44 7.07 -2.87
N GLN A 95 2.25 7.21 -1.56
CA GLN A 95 0.94 6.97 -0.93
C GLN A 95 -0.11 7.97 -1.42
N ALA A 96 0.22 9.25 -1.47
CA ALA A 96 -0.72 10.30 -1.90
C ALA A 96 -1.17 10.04 -3.34
N LEU A 97 -0.24 9.72 -4.24
CA LEU A 97 -0.56 9.45 -5.63
C LEU A 97 -1.43 8.19 -5.80
N LEU A 98 -1.02 7.06 -5.20
CA LEU A 98 -1.79 5.81 -5.27
C LEU A 98 -3.15 5.92 -4.55
N GLY A 99 -3.25 6.81 -3.56
CA GLY A 99 -4.50 7.20 -2.91
C GLY A 99 -5.43 7.90 -3.91
N ALA A 100 -4.96 8.98 -4.53
CA ALA A 100 -5.72 9.74 -5.53
C ALA A 100 -6.18 8.86 -6.71
N MET A 101 -5.32 7.96 -7.21
CA MET A 101 -5.69 7.04 -8.30
C MET A 101 -6.79 6.06 -7.88
N ASN A 102 -6.74 5.57 -6.64
CA ASN A 102 -7.78 4.69 -6.11
C ASN A 102 -9.10 5.44 -5.92
N ASP A 103 -9.05 6.65 -5.37
CA ASP A 103 -10.24 7.47 -5.13
C ASP A 103 -10.92 7.85 -6.45
N LEU A 104 -10.11 8.12 -7.49
CA LEU A 104 -10.61 8.33 -8.84
C LEU A 104 -11.33 7.09 -9.39
N ALA A 105 -10.72 5.90 -9.27
CA ALA A 105 -11.35 4.65 -9.72
C ALA A 105 -12.67 4.36 -8.99
N VAL A 106 -12.75 4.66 -7.69
CA VAL A 106 -14.00 4.56 -6.92
C VAL A 106 -15.03 5.57 -7.40
N ALA A 107 -14.63 6.82 -7.66
CA ALA A 107 -15.51 7.85 -8.18
C ALA A 107 -16.06 7.48 -9.57
N GLU A 108 -15.23 6.95 -10.47
CA GLU A 108 -15.65 6.46 -11.78
C GLU A 108 -16.71 5.35 -11.66
N ALA A 109 -16.51 4.38 -10.77
CA ALA A 109 -17.46 3.31 -10.52
C ALA A 109 -18.81 3.84 -9.98
N LEU A 110 -18.77 4.71 -8.97
CA LEU A 110 -19.97 5.31 -8.37
C LEU A 110 -20.74 6.15 -9.39
N VAL A 111 -20.04 6.95 -10.20
CA VAL A 111 -20.70 7.75 -11.23
C VAL A 111 -21.32 6.84 -12.29
N ALA A 112 -20.65 5.76 -12.71
CA ALA A 112 -21.22 4.79 -13.65
C ALA A 112 -22.50 4.13 -13.13
N GLU A 113 -22.56 3.76 -11.84
CA GLU A 113 -23.76 3.24 -11.19
C GLU A 113 -24.90 4.27 -11.18
N LEU A 114 -24.59 5.54 -10.85
CA LEU A 114 -25.57 6.62 -10.82
C LEU A 114 -26.04 7.04 -12.22
N ARG A 115 -25.21 6.86 -13.25
CA ARG A 115 -25.51 7.24 -14.64
C ARG A 115 -26.64 6.42 -15.26
N GLN A 116 -26.96 5.25 -14.70
CA GLN A 116 -28.21 4.53 -15.02
C GLN A 116 -29.46 5.40 -14.75
N ARG A 117 -29.33 6.57 -14.10
CA ARG A 117 -30.43 7.47 -13.74
C ARG A 117 -30.38 8.87 -14.37
N ARG A 118 -29.27 9.38 -14.96
CA ARG A 118 -29.16 10.70 -15.65
C ARG A 118 -27.96 10.83 -16.61
N THR A 119 -28.08 11.74 -17.60
CA THR A 119 -27.12 12.01 -18.70
C THR A 119 -26.45 13.40 -18.61
N ASN A 120 -25.49 13.62 -17.71
CA ASN A 120 -24.60 14.79 -17.80
C ASN A 120 -23.13 14.35 -17.92
N ASP A 121 -22.45 14.84 -18.95
CA ASP A 121 -21.19 14.27 -19.45
C ASP A 121 -19.91 14.95 -18.91
N LEU A 122 -20.05 16.13 -18.28
CA LEU A 122 -18.91 16.92 -17.78
C LEU A 122 -18.14 16.22 -16.65
N VAL A 123 -18.83 15.54 -15.74
CA VAL A 123 -18.19 14.82 -14.63
C VAL A 123 -17.29 13.71 -15.16
N HIS A 124 -17.71 12.98 -16.19
CA HIS A 124 -16.90 11.95 -16.80
C HIS A 124 -15.69 12.52 -17.53
N GLY A 125 -15.87 13.61 -18.29
CA GLY A 125 -14.76 14.30 -18.92
C GLY A 125 -13.72 14.78 -17.90
N TRP A 126 -14.17 15.31 -16.75
CA TRP A 126 -13.27 15.72 -15.67
C TRP A 126 -12.54 14.53 -15.03
N LEU A 127 -13.24 13.43 -14.71
CA LEU A 127 -12.64 12.21 -14.16
C LEU A 127 -11.61 11.61 -15.11
N ALA A 128 -11.93 11.51 -16.40
CA ALA A 128 -11.00 11.03 -17.43
C ALA A 128 -9.75 11.93 -17.53
N GLY A 129 -9.92 13.25 -17.46
CA GLY A 129 -8.80 14.19 -17.42
C GLY A 129 -7.91 13.99 -16.18
N GLN A 130 -8.50 13.79 -15.01
CA GLN A 130 -7.76 13.46 -13.79
C GLN A 130 -7.01 12.12 -13.93
N ALA A 131 -7.60 11.11 -14.56
CA ALA A 131 -6.96 9.81 -14.78
C ALA A 131 -5.65 9.96 -15.58
N VAL A 132 -5.70 10.75 -16.66
CA VAL A 132 -4.53 11.04 -17.50
C VAL A 132 -3.45 11.76 -16.70
N LEU A 133 -3.81 12.78 -15.90
CA LEU A 133 -2.86 13.53 -15.08
C LEU A 133 -2.16 12.62 -14.06
N LEU A 134 -2.91 11.84 -13.28
CA LEU A 134 -2.34 10.96 -12.26
C LEU A 134 -1.47 9.86 -12.88
N HIS A 135 -1.89 9.30 -14.02
CA HIS A 135 -1.10 8.32 -14.75
C HIS A 135 0.23 8.89 -15.24
N ASN A 136 0.24 10.14 -15.73
CA ASN A 136 1.45 10.82 -16.18
C ASN A 136 2.41 11.19 -15.03
N LEU A 137 1.90 11.36 -13.81
CA LEU A 137 2.71 11.63 -12.62
C LEU A 137 3.35 10.36 -12.03
N LEU A 138 2.76 9.19 -12.29
CA LEU A 138 3.19 7.92 -11.69
C LEU A 138 4.65 7.58 -11.94
N PRO A 139 5.21 7.67 -13.17
CA PRO A 139 6.61 7.34 -13.40
C PRO A 139 7.57 8.16 -12.52
N ALA A 140 7.38 9.48 -12.46
CA ALA A 140 8.27 10.36 -11.69
C ALA A 140 8.22 10.09 -10.18
N VAL A 141 7.02 9.89 -9.63
CA VAL A 141 6.86 9.57 -8.19
C VAL A 141 7.39 8.18 -7.87
N LEU A 142 7.17 7.21 -8.77
CA LEU A 142 7.68 5.86 -8.64
C LEU A 142 9.21 5.83 -8.68
N ASP A 143 9.84 6.55 -9.61
CA ASP A 143 11.30 6.64 -9.72
C ASP A 143 11.89 7.26 -8.46
N GLY A 144 11.34 8.38 -7.99
CA GLY A 144 11.76 9.01 -6.73
C GLY A 144 11.65 8.05 -5.53
N PHE A 145 10.62 7.22 -5.50
CA PHE A 145 10.48 6.17 -4.49
C PHE A 145 11.51 5.04 -4.64
N LEU A 146 11.77 4.55 -5.86
CA LEU A 146 12.72 3.47 -6.12
C LEU A 146 14.18 3.90 -5.85
N GLU A 147 14.50 5.17 -6.05
CA GLU A 147 15.81 5.76 -5.75
C GLU A 147 16.01 6.06 -4.26
N ALA A 148 14.92 6.16 -3.49
CA ALA A 148 14.99 6.45 -2.06
C ALA A 148 15.78 5.35 -1.32
N ARG A 149 16.79 5.78 -0.54
CA ARG A 149 17.63 4.85 0.22
C ARG A 149 16.82 4.19 1.34
N PRO A 150 16.60 2.87 1.30
CA PRO A 150 15.76 2.21 2.29
C PRO A 150 16.44 2.09 3.66
N PRO A 151 15.71 2.29 4.77
CA PRO A 151 16.27 2.35 6.12
C PRO A 151 16.83 1.01 6.63
N TRP A 152 16.39 -0.12 6.05
CA TRP A 152 16.85 -1.46 6.40
C TRP A 152 18.10 -1.91 5.63
N LYS A 153 18.58 -1.13 4.66
CA LYS A 153 19.91 -1.32 4.06
C LYS A 153 20.93 -0.54 4.91
N GLY A 154 21.95 -1.26 5.38
CA GLY A 154 23.13 -0.70 6.01
C GLY A 154 23.79 0.28 5.07
#